data_AF-K1UML5-F1
#
_entry.id   AF-K1UML5-F1
#
_cell.length_a   1.000
_cell.length_b   1.000
_cell.length_c   1.000
_cell.angle_alpha   90.00
_cell.angle_beta   90.00
_cell.angle_gamma   90.00
#
_symmetry.space_group_name_H-M   'P 1'
#
loop_
_entity.id
_entity.type
_entity.pdbx_description
1 polymer ?
#
loop_
_entity_poly.entity_id
_entity_poly.type
_entity_poly.pdbx_seq_one_letter_code
_entity_poly.pdbx_strand_id
1 'polypeptide(L)'
;DVYISAPGMDDYSRYYRELSLDSARCLTRWTAHGVTYQREVITSFADNVVMVRFTANKPHSITFNANFTSPHDDVIIRTDGEEATLEGVAAKHEGLKGKVRFMGRMAAQVKGGEAAKTCRDGVVSVKNADEAVLYISIAINFVNYKDITGNEVERSKQALHTAMAKDAREQMAQHVAKFQS
;
A
#
# COMPACT_ATOMS: atom_id res chain seq x y z
N ASP A 1 4.64 6.31 7.79
CA ASP A 1 4.67 6.19 6.33
C ASP A 1 4.66 4.74 5.88
N VAL A 2 4.55 4.53 4.57
CA VAL A 2 4.99 3.29 3.92
C VAL A 2 6.26 3.63 3.15
N TYR A 3 7.37 3.03 3.57
CA TYR A 3 8.65 3.17 2.86
C TYR A 3 8.78 2.03 1.86
N ILE A 4 9.12 2.35 0.61
CA ILE A 4 9.36 1.36 -0.45
C ILE A 4 10.79 1.52 -0.95
N SER A 5 11.62 0.52 -0.71
CA SER A 5 13.01 0.45 -1.15
C SER A 5 13.14 -0.48 -2.35
N ALA A 6 13.54 0.05 -3.49
CA ALA A 6 13.80 -0.72 -4.71
C ALA A 6 15.31 -0.65 -5.01
N PRO A 7 16.08 -1.73 -4.73
CA PRO A 7 17.52 -1.74 -4.98
C PRO A 7 17.83 -1.71 -6.48
N GLY A 8 18.99 -1.19 -6.86
CA GLY A 8 19.43 -1.12 -8.26
C GLY A 8 18.65 -0.10 -9.10
N MET A 9 18.22 1.00 -8.46
CA MET A 9 17.54 2.13 -9.10
C MET A 9 18.42 3.39 -9.16
N ASP A 10 19.74 3.20 -9.11
CA ASP A 10 20.74 4.24 -9.34
C ASP A 10 20.79 4.68 -10.83
N ASP A 11 21.41 5.84 -11.08
CA ASP A 11 21.64 6.40 -12.42
C ASP A 11 20.40 6.41 -13.34
N TYR A 12 19.26 6.81 -12.79
CA TYR A 12 18.01 6.88 -13.54
C TYR A 12 17.94 8.12 -14.44
N SER A 13 17.13 8.02 -15.49
CA SER A 13 16.85 9.09 -16.45
C SER A 13 15.35 9.15 -16.76
N ARG A 14 14.95 10.16 -17.56
CA ARG A 14 13.55 10.34 -18.03
C ARG A 14 12.52 10.32 -16.89
N TYR A 15 12.91 10.88 -15.74
CA TYR A 15 12.04 10.96 -14.58
C TYR A 15 10.85 11.88 -14.88
N TYR A 16 9.66 11.39 -14.55
CA TYR A 16 8.42 12.13 -14.66
C TYR A 16 7.51 11.75 -13.49
N ARG A 17 6.87 12.75 -12.89
CA ARG A 17 5.81 12.52 -11.90
C ARG A 17 4.66 13.48 -12.13
N GLU A 18 3.45 13.00 -11.90
CA GLU A 18 2.23 13.79 -11.96
C GLU A 18 1.23 13.35 -10.89
N LEU A 19 0.37 14.28 -10.52
CA LEU A 19 -0.93 14.01 -9.92
C LEU A 19 -1.97 14.46 -10.94
N SER A 20 -2.74 13.51 -11.49
CA SER A 20 -3.80 13.81 -12.43
C SER A 20 -5.07 14.19 -11.65
N LEU A 21 -5.50 15.45 -11.82
CA LEU A 21 -6.75 15.94 -11.24
C LEU A 21 -7.99 15.41 -11.98
N ASP A 22 -7.83 14.88 -13.19
CA ASP A 22 -8.92 14.28 -13.97
C ASP A 22 -9.20 12.82 -13.58
N SER A 23 -8.27 12.15 -12.90
CA SER A 23 -8.36 10.71 -12.59
C SER A 23 -8.05 10.35 -11.14
N ALA A 24 -7.76 11.32 -10.28
CA ALA A 24 -7.33 11.14 -8.89
C ALA A 24 -6.17 10.13 -8.71
N ARG A 25 -5.29 10.04 -9.72
CA ARG A 25 -4.17 9.11 -9.76
C ARG A 25 -2.84 9.85 -9.73
N CYS A 26 -1.92 9.35 -8.91
CA CYS A 26 -0.51 9.74 -8.95
C CYS A 26 0.27 8.78 -9.83
N LEU A 27 1.07 9.30 -10.76
CA LEU A 27 1.95 8.52 -11.63
C LEU A 27 3.40 8.95 -11.41
N THR A 28 4.31 7.98 -11.33
CA THR A 28 5.75 8.19 -11.39
C THR A 28 6.33 7.27 -12.45
N ARG A 29 7.15 7.78 -13.36
CA ARG A 29 7.82 7.01 -14.43
C ARG A 29 9.29 7.40 -14.49
N TRP A 30 10.16 6.41 -14.67
CA TRP A 30 11.60 6.61 -14.81
C TRP A 30 12.22 5.47 -15.60
N THR A 31 13.45 5.67 -16.09
CA THR A 31 14.23 4.63 -16.76
C THR A 31 15.54 4.41 -16.01
N ALA A 32 15.80 3.18 -15.55
CA ALA A 32 17.06 2.77 -14.92
C ALA A 32 17.58 1.51 -15.61
N HIS A 33 18.90 1.44 -15.89
CA HIS A 33 19.57 0.33 -16.57
C HIS A 33 18.83 -0.17 -17.85
N GLY A 34 18.27 0.76 -18.63
CA GLY A 34 17.53 0.44 -19.86
C GLY A 34 16.16 -0.20 -19.66
N VAL A 35 15.61 -0.19 -18.44
CA VAL A 35 14.25 -0.60 -18.09
C VAL A 35 13.43 0.63 -17.73
N THR A 36 12.25 0.78 -18.34
CA THR A 36 11.30 1.83 -17.98
C THR A 36 10.32 1.28 -16.96
N TYR A 37 10.29 1.94 -15.81
CA TYR A 37 9.42 1.63 -14.68
C TYR A 37 8.30 2.64 -14.58
N GLN A 38 7.16 2.17 -14.11
CA GLN A 38 6.00 2.99 -13.80
C GLN A 38 5.41 2.56 -12.46
N ARG A 39 5.13 3.56 -11.61
CA ARG A 39 4.40 3.42 -10.35
C ARG A 39 3.14 4.27 -10.41
N GLU A 40 1.99 3.63 -10.26
CA GLU A 40 0.67 4.27 -10.16
C GLU A 40 0.16 4.13 -8.72
N VAL A 41 -0.34 5.22 -8.14
CA VAL A 41 -0.92 5.23 -6.79
C VAL A 41 -2.31 5.82 -6.82
N ILE A 42 -3.27 5.12 -6.19
CA ILE A 42 -4.63 5.58 -5.96
C ILE A 42 -5.06 5.29 -4.52
N THR A 43 -6.01 6.06 -4.01
CA THR A 43 -6.86 5.66 -2.88
C THR A 43 -8.19 5.21 -3.46
N SER A 44 -8.42 3.90 -3.56
CA SER A 44 -9.56 3.35 -4.29
C SER A 44 -10.88 3.79 -3.67
N PHE A 45 -11.71 4.51 -4.44
CA PHE A 45 -13.07 4.87 -4.06
C PHE A 45 -14.01 3.65 -4.03
N ALA A 46 -13.63 2.54 -4.66
CA ALA A 46 -14.43 1.32 -4.74
C ALA A 46 -14.06 0.30 -3.66
N ASP A 47 -12.81 0.31 -3.19
CA ASP A 47 -12.26 -0.78 -2.37
C ASP A 47 -11.78 -0.34 -0.97
N ASN A 48 -11.78 0.97 -0.67
CA ASN A 48 -11.34 1.51 0.63
C ASN A 48 -9.90 1.11 1.03
N VAL A 49 -9.00 1.05 0.05
CA VAL A 49 -7.57 0.79 0.24
C VAL A 49 -6.73 1.74 -0.59
N VAL A 50 -5.49 1.98 -0.17
CA VAL A 50 -4.46 2.54 -1.05
C VAL A 50 -3.88 1.41 -1.89
N MET A 51 -3.79 1.63 -3.20
CA MET A 51 -3.14 0.70 -4.12
C MET A 51 -1.92 1.36 -4.74
N VAL A 52 -0.79 0.68 -4.73
CA VAL A 52 0.45 1.08 -5.40
C VAL A 52 0.79 0.01 -6.43
N ARG A 53 0.59 0.30 -7.71
CA ARG A 53 0.86 -0.62 -8.82
C ARG A 53 2.18 -0.28 -9.49
N PHE A 54 3.06 -1.26 -9.57
CA PHE A 54 4.36 -1.21 -10.24
C PHE A 54 4.31 -2.03 -11.52
N THR A 55 4.81 -1.46 -12.61
CA THR A 55 5.01 -2.14 -13.89
C THR A 55 6.37 -1.79 -14.48
N ALA A 56 6.95 -2.71 -15.24
CA ALA A 56 8.18 -2.50 -15.99
C ALA A 56 8.01 -2.93 -17.45
N ASN A 57 8.79 -2.35 -18.37
CA ASN A 57 8.75 -2.74 -19.79
C ASN A 57 9.59 -3.98 -20.12
N LYS A 58 10.27 -4.58 -19.14
CA LYS A 58 10.95 -5.87 -19.25
C LYS A 58 10.42 -6.81 -18.15
N PRO A 59 10.20 -8.10 -18.46
CA PRO A 59 9.87 -9.10 -17.45
C PRO A 59 10.90 -9.15 -16.32
N HIS A 60 10.47 -9.66 -15.17
CA HIS A 60 11.31 -9.97 -14.00
C HIS A 60 12.08 -8.79 -13.41
N SER A 61 11.67 -7.56 -13.73
CA SER A 61 12.44 -6.36 -13.42
C SER A 61 12.03 -5.67 -12.13
N ILE A 62 10.94 -6.09 -11.49
CA ILE A 62 10.40 -5.45 -10.28
C ILE A 62 10.84 -6.23 -9.04
N THR A 63 11.68 -5.57 -8.23
CA THR A 63 12.13 -6.04 -6.92
C THR A 63 12.07 -4.88 -5.94
N PHE A 64 11.40 -5.06 -4.80
CA PHE A 64 11.34 -4.05 -3.75
C PHE A 64 11.04 -4.66 -2.37
N ASN A 65 11.35 -3.89 -1.32
CA ASN A 65 10.88 -4.11 0.04
C ASN A 65 9.98 -2.96 0.46
N ALA A 66 8.87 -3.25 1.14
CA ALA A 66 7.96 -2.26 1.69
C ALA A 66 7.74 -2.49 3.19
N ASN A 67 7.82 -1.44 4.00
CA ASN A 67 7.61 -1.51 5.44
C ASN A 67 6.87 -0.27 5.97
N PHE A 68 6.16 -0.44 7.08
CA PHE A 68 5.58 0.68 7.79
C PHE A 68 6.62 1.43 8.61
N THR A 69 6.36 2.72 8.82
CA THR A 69 6.98 3.57 9.84
C THR A 69 5.88 4.41 10.48
N SER A 70 6.09 4.91 11.69
CA SER A 70 5.13 5.83 12.33
C SER A 70 5.86 6.78 13.27
N PRO A 71 5.44 8.06 13.35
CA PRO A 71 5.87 8.98 14.40
C PRO A 71 5.11 8.75 15.72
N HIS A 72 4.08 7.90 15.75
CA HIS A 72 3.36 7.58 16.97
C HIS A 72 4.26 6.79 17.93
N ASP A 73 4.14 7.09 19.22
CA ASP A 73 4.80 6.35 20.29
C ASP A 73 4.28 4.91 20.37
N ASP A 74 5.16 4.00 20.77
CA ASP A 74 4.85 2.60 21.10
C ASP A 74 4.08 1.81 20.04
N VAL A 75 4.26 2.16 18.76
CA VAL A 75 3.69 1.35 17.68
C VAL A 75 4.34 -0.02 17.59
N ILE A 76 3.55 -1.00 17.18
CA ILE A 76 3.97 -2.38 17.02
C ILE A 76 3.85 -2.74 15.55
N ILE A 77 4.97 -3.10 14.93
CA ILE A 77 5.02 -3.61 13.54
C ILE A 77 5.34 -5.09 13.58
N ARG A 78 4.52 -5.91 12.92
CA ARG A 78 4.64 -7.38 12.90
C ARG A 78 4.29 -7.95 11.52
N THR A 79 4.50 -9.25 11.38
CA THR A 79 3.97 -10.05 10.28
C THR A 79 2.78 -10.88 10.77
N ASP A 80 1.69 -10.87 10.01
CA ASP A 80 0.49 -11.70 10.19
C ASP A 80 0.22 -12.43 8.88
N GLY A 81 0.61 -13.71 8.79
CA GLY A 81 0.57 -14.46 7.53
C GLY A 81 1.44 -13.82 6.44
N GLU A 82 0.82 -13.39 5.34
CA GLU A 82 1.49 -12.70 4.24
C GLU A 82 1.44 -11.16 4.34
N GLU A 83 1.00 -10.63 5.48
CA GLU A 83 0.76 -9.20 5.68
C GLU A 83 1.78 -8.60 6.66
N ALA A 84 2.19 -7.37 6.40
CA ALA A 84 2.81 -6.52 7.41
C ALA A 84 1.69 -5.74 8.13
N THR A 85 1.78 -5.66 9.46
CA THR A 85 0.82 -4.91 10.28
C THR A 85 1.48 -3.72 10.98
N LEU A 86 0.71 -2.68 11.25
CA LEU A 86 1.08 -1.54 12.07
C LEU A 86 -0.04 -1.27 13.08
N GLU A 87 0.24 -1.53 14.34
CA GLU A 87 -0.70 -1.38 15.45
C GLU A 87 -0.30 -0.21 16.33
N GLY A 88 -1.28 0.56 16.81
CA GLY A 88 -1.01 1.61 17.78
C GLY A 88 -2.26 2.27 18.32
N VAL A 89 -2.05 3.25 19.19
CA VAL A 89 -3.10 4.07 19.79
C VAL A 89 -2.82 5.53 19.48
N ALA A 90 -3.86 6.31 19.26
CA ALA A 90 -3.77 7.75 19.10
C ALA A 90 -2.99 8.39 20.26
N ALA A 91 -2.22 9.43 19.95
CA ALA A 91 -1.36 10.09 20.91
C ALA A 91 -2.15 10.71 22.07
N LYS A 92 -1.45 10.92 23.19
CA LYS A 92 -1.95 11.73 24.30
C LYS A 92 -2.04 13.21 23.86
N HIS A 93 -3.12 13.88 24.19
CA HIS A 93 -3.30 15.31 23.92
C HIS A 93 -3.89 16.01 25.13
N GLU A 94 -3.34 17.17 25.53
CA GLU A 94 -3.83 17.98 26.66
C GLU A 94 -4.07 17.19 27.96
N GLY A 95 -3.19 16.24 28.26
CA GLY A 95 -3.33 15.39 29.45
C GLY A 95 -4.24 14.16 29.28
N LEU A 96 -5.04 14.10 28.21
CA LEU A 96 -5.97 13.02 27.94
C LEU A 96 -5.29 11.89 27.16
N LYS A 97 -5.37 10.66 27.69
CA LYS A 97 -4.86 9.46 27.01
C LYS A 97 -5.71 9.17 25.78
N GLY A 98 -5.05 8.88 24.65
CA GLY A 98 -5.73 8.39 23.46
C GLY A 98 -6.37 7.03 23.72
N LYS A 99 -7.54 6.82 23.11
CA LYS A 99 -8.29 5.55 23.16
C LYS A 99 -8.64 5.01 21.76
N VAL A 100 -8.34 5.79 20.73
CA VAL A 100 -8.55 5.37 19.34
C VAL A 100 -7.39 4.47 18.96
N ARG A 101 -7.67 3.18 18.79
CA ARG A 101 -6.71 2.20 18.28
C ARG A 101 -6.77 2.20 16.76
N PHE A 102 -5.63 2.05 16.12
CA PHE A 102 -5.52 1.91 14.68
C PHE A 102 -4.77 0.63 14.30
N MET A 103 -5.17 0.06 13.18
CA MET A 103 -4.53 -1.10 12.55
C MET A 103 -4.31 -0.78 11.07
N GLY A 104 -3.05 -0.66 10.68
CA GLY A 104 -2.61 -0.69 9.29
C GLY A 104 -2.26 -2.11 8.87
N ARG A 105 -2.62 -2.50 7.64
CA ARG A 105 -2.22 -3.77 7.03
C ARG A 105 -1.73 -3.53 5.62
N MET A 106 -0.71 -4.29 5.22
CA MET A 106 -0.12 -4.18 3.90
C MET A 106 0.29 -5.55 3.36
N ALA A 107 -0.07 -5.83 2.11
CA ALA A 107 0.35 -7.03 1.40
C ALA A 107 0.49 -6.75 -0.10
N ALA A 108 1.19 -7.63 -0.81
CA ALA A 108 1.37 -7.51 -2.25
C ALA A 108 0.69 -8.65 -3.04
N GLN A 109 0.32 -8.35 -4.27
CA GLN A 109 0.07 -9.31 -5.34
C GLN A 109 1.11 -9.13 -6.44
N VAL A 110 1.51 -10.22 -7.07
CA VAL A 110 2.57 -10.23 -8.09
C VAL A 110 2.15 -11.06 -9.29
N LYS A 111 2.62 -10.67 -10.48
CA LYS A 111 2.51 -11.43 -11.73
C LYS A 111 3.91 -11.69 -12.28
N GLY A 112 4.11 -12.86 -12.89
CA GLY A 112 5.36 -13.26 -13.56
C GLY A 112 5.87 -14.63 -13.12
N GLY A 113 6.43 -15.40 -14.05
CA GLY A 113 6.82 -16.80 -13.82
C GLY A 113 7.94 -17.00 -12.78
N GLU A 114 8.78 -15.98 -12.58
CA GLU A 114 9.85 -15.98 -11.58
C GLU A 114 9.53 -15.11 -10.35
N ALA A 115 8.31 -14.59 -10.26
CA ALA A 115 7.94 -13.68 -9.19
C ALA A 115 7.91 -14.39 -7.84
N ALA A 116 8.60 -13.83 -6.85
CA ALA A 116 8.56 -14.29 -5.47
C ALA A 116 8.06 -13.16 -4.56
N LYS A 117 7.24 -13.53 -3.58
CA LYS A 117 6.72 -12.62 -2.55
C LYS A 117 6.84 -13.26 -1.19
N THR A 118 7.31 -12.52 -0.20
CA THR A 118 7.32 -12.94 1.21
C THR A 118 6.94 -11.77 2.12
N CYS A 119 6.47 -12.08 3.33
CA CYS A 119 6.39 -11.10 4.40
C CYS A 119 7.11 -11.67 5.62
N ARG A 120 8.04 -10.91 6.19
CA ARG A 120 8.77 -11.29 7.40
C ARG A 120 9.21 -10.05 8.16
N ASP A 121 9.15 -10.10 9.48
CA ASP A 121 9.57 -9.03 10.37
C ASP A 121 8.90 -7.67 10.04
N GLY A 122 7.64 -7.70 9.57
CA GLY A 122 6.88 -6.52 9.16
C GLY A 122 7.28 -5.92 7.81
N VAL A 123 8.04 -6.66 6.99
CA VAL A 123 8.52 -6.22 5.68
C VAL A 123 7.92 -7.10 4.59
N VAL A 124 7.18 -6.48 3.67
CA VAL A 124 6.70 -7.13 2.43
C VAL A 124 7.82 -7.05 1.39
N SER A 125 8.29 -8.20 0.92
CA SER A 125 9.36 -8.31 -0.08
C SER A 125 8.80 -8.87 -1.38
N VAL A 126 9.12 -8.24 -2.51
CA VAL A 126 8.81 -8.70 -3.87
C VAL A 126 10.10 -8.84 -4.66
N LYS A 127 10.25 -9.93 -5.41
CA LYS A 127 11.41 -10.18 -6.28
C LYS A 127 10.96 -10.66 -7.66
N ASN A 128 11.68 -10.22 -8.69
CA ASN A 128 11.58 -10.71 -10.08
C ASN A 128 10.14 -10.72 -10.64
N ALA A 129 9.33 -9.73 -10.27
CA ALA A 129 7.97 -9.60 -10.78
C ALA A 129 7.92 -8.83 -12.11
N ASP A 130 6.94 -9.16 -12.95
CA ASP A 130 6.58 -8.42 -14.16
C ASP A 130 5.66 -7.24 -13.82
N GLU A 131 4.75 -7.48 -12.87
CA GLU A 131 3.84 -6.51 -12.28
C GLU A 131 3.69 -6.82 -10.80
N ALA A 132 3.66 -5.79 -9.95
CA ALA A 132 3.44 -5.94 -8.52
C ALA A 132 2.47 -4.86 -8.03
N VAL A 133 1.53 -5.25 -7.17
CA VAL A 133 0.52 -4.35 -6.61
C VAL A 133 0.57 -4.47 -5.10
N LEU A 134 0.92 -3.39 -4.43
CA LEU A 134 0.89 -3.27 -2.99
C LEU A 134 -0.45 -2.70 -2.57
N TYR A 135 -1.17 -3.41 -1.71
CA TYR A 135 -2.43 -2.98 -1.11
C TYR A 135 -2.16 -2.57 0.32
N ILE A 136 -2.71 -1.43 0.72
CA ILE A 136 -2.56 -0.89 2.08
C ILE A 136 -3.95 -0.53 2.59
N SER A 137 -4.37 -1.13 3.69
CA SER A 137 -5.59 -0.76 4.41
C SER A 137 -5.23 -0.18 5.76
N ILE A 138 -6.09 0.70 6.27
CA ILE A 138 -6.00 1.18 7.64
C ILE A 138 -7.42 1.35 8.19
N ALA A 139 -7.61 0.97 9.44
CA ALA A 139 -8.88 1.17 10.13
C ALA A 139 -8.65 1.56 11.59
N ILE A 140 -9.71 2.11 12.19
CA ILE A 140 -9.75 2.49 13.61
C ILE A 140 -10.99 1.91 14.30
N ASN A 141 -10.95 1.86 15.63
CA ASN A 141 -12.07 1.40 16.47
C ASN A 141 -13.20 2.43 16.62
N PHE A 142 -13.07 3.62 16.04
CA PHE A 142 -14.10 4.65 16.10
C PHE A 142 -15.39 4.22 15.38
N VAL A 143 -16.53 4.42 16.02
CA VAL A 143 -17.87 4.27 15.43
C VAL A 143 -18.53 5.64 15.35
N ASN A 144 -18.60 6.34 16.48
CA ASN A 144 -19.07 7.72 16.58
C ASN A 144 -18.51 8.39 17.86
N TYR A 145 -18.89 9.65 18.10
CA TYR A 145 -18.35 10.44 19.23
C TYR A 145 -18.60 9.85 20.63
N LYS A 146 -19.55 8.93 20.80
CA LYS A 146 -19.85 8.22 22.06
C LYS A 146 -19.44 6.75 22.03
N ASP A 147 -18.92 6.25 20.91
CA ASP A 147 -18.68 4.83 20.71
C ASP A 147 -17.37 4.59 19.95
N ILE A 148 -16.43 3.93 20.63
CA ILE A 148 -15.13 3.50 20.11
C ILE A 148 -14.94 1.98 20.27
N THR A 149 -16.05 1.22 20.24
CA THR A 149 -16.06 -0.24 20.37
C THR A 149 -15.83 -0.98 19.06
N GLY A 150 -15.64 -0.26 17.96
CA GLY A 150 -15.35 -0.85 16.65
C GLY A 150 -14.08 -1.71 16.69
N ASN A 151 -13.99 -2.63 15.74
CA ASN A 151 -12.86 -3.54 15.63
C ASN A 151 -11.97 -3.14 14.45
N GLU A 152 -10.89 -2.42 14.75
CA GLU A 152 -9.89 -1.98 13.78
C GLU A 152 -9.18 -3.15 13.07
N VAL A 153 -9.00 -4.27 13.78
CA VAL A 153 -8.32 -5.46 13.26
C VAL A 153 -9.13 -6.09 12.14
N GLU A 154 -10.40 -6.35 12.38
CA GLU A 154 -11.29 -6.99 11.39
C GLU A 154 -11.61 -6.03 10.23
N ARG A 155 -11.83 -4.74 10.50
CA ARG A 155 -12.11 -3.74 9.46
C ARG A 155 -10.96 -3.60 8.46
N SER A 156 -9.73 -3.46 8.96
CA SER A 156 -8.54 -3.35 8.11
C SER A 156 -8.30 -4.64 7.32
N LYS A 157 -8.47 -5.81 7.96
CA LYS A 157 -8.29 -7.11 7.33
C LYS A 157 -9.30 -7.33 6.21
N GLN A 158 -10.58 -7.09 6.48
CA GLN A 158 -11.66 -7.25 5.50
C GLN A 158 -11.48 -6.33 4.29
N ALA A 159 -11.12 -5.05 4.51
CA ALA A 159 -10.85 -4.12 3.42
C ALA A 159 -9.68 -4.60 2.54
N LEU A 160 -8.57 -5.02 3.15
CA LEU A 160 -7.40 -5.52 2.43
C LEU A 160 -7.73 -6.76 1.60
N HIS A 161 -8.36 -7.76 2.22
CA HIS A 161 -8.67 -9.04 1.57
C HIS A 161 -9.68 -8.89 0.44
N THR A 162 -10.71 -8.04 0.64
CA THR A 162 -11.71 -7.76 -0.40
C THR A 162 -11.08 -7.09 -1.61
N ALA A 163 -10.16 -6.16 -1.39
CA ALA A 163 -9.44 -5.49 -2.48
C ALA A 163 -8.51 -6.45 -3.23
N MET A 164 -7.78 -7.30 -2.51
CA MET A 164 -6.86 -8.28 -3.11
C MET A 164 -7.59 -9.40 -3.88
N ALA A 165 -8.88 -9.64 -3.64
CA ALA A 165 -9.62 -10.66 -4.39
C ALA A 165 -9.94 -10.27 -5.85
N LYS A 166 -9.61 -9.05 -6.27
CA LYS A 166 -9.98 -8.47 -7.58
C LYS A 166 -8.76 -8.27 -8.47
N ASP A 167 -8.97 -8.11 -9.79
CA ASP A 167 -7.88 -7.72 -10.68
C ASP A 167 -7.55 -6.22 -10.53
N ALA A 168 -6.28 -5.93 -10.31
CA ALA A 168 -5.82 -4.57 -10.05
C ALA A 168 -6.05 -3.60 -11.22
N ARG A 169 -6.01 -4.06 -12.48
CA ARG A 169 -6.24 -3.16 -13.63
C ARG A 169 -7.70 -2.75 -13.69
N GLU A 170 -8.60 -3.70 -13.42
CA GLU A 170 -10.04 -3.41 -13.31
C GLU A 170 -10.33 -2.44 -12.16
N GLN A 171 -9.71 -2.64 -10.99
CA GLN A 171 -9.86 -1.72 -9.85
C GLN A 171 -9.36 -0.32 -10.15
N MET A 172 -8.21 -0.19 -10.83
CA MET A 172 -7.69 1.11 -11.26
C MET A 172 -8.66 1.82 -12.22
N ALA A 173 -9.24 1.09 -13.17
CA ALA A 173 -10.24 1.65 -14.09
C ALA A 173 -11.55 2.04 -13.36
N GLN A 174 -12.03 1.19 -12.43
CA GLN A 174 -13.22 1.46 -11.62
C GLN A 174 -13.04 2.69 -10.71
N HIS A 175 -11.85 2.87 -10.13
CA HIS A 175 -11.52 4.07 -9.37
C HIS A 175 -11.69 5.34 -10.22
N VAL A 176 -11.12 5.36 -11.42
CA VAL A 176 -11.20 6.51 -12.32
C VAL A 176 -12.66 6.78 -12.72
N ALA A 177 -13.40 5.74 -13.10
CA ALA A 177 -14.81 5.89 -13.47
C ALA A 177 -15.65 6.45 -12.31
N LYS A 178 -15.41 6.00 -11.07
CA LYS A 178 -16.12 6.49 -9.88
C LYS A 178 -15.70 7.90 -9.46
N PHE A 179 -14.46 8.29 -9.74
CA PHE A 179 -14.01 9.65 -9.48
C PHE A 179 -14.62 10.66 -10.46
N GLN A 180 -14.87 10.25 -11.70
CA GLN A 180 -15.40 11.10 -12.77
C GLN A 180 -16.93 11.18 -12.83
N SER A 181 -17.65 10.39 -12.02
CA SER A 181 -19.11 10.40 -11.93
C SER A 181 -19.62 11.47 -10.97
#